data_AF-A0A941NG75-F1
#
_entry.id   AF-A0A941NG75-F1
#
_cell.length_a   1.000
_cell.length_b   1.000
_cell.length_c   1.000
_cell.angle_alpha   90.00
_cell.angle_beta   90.00
_cell.angle_gamma   90.00
#
_symmetry.space_group_name_H-M   'P 1'
#
loop_
_entity.id
_entity.type
_entity.pdbx_description
1 polymer ?
#
loop_
_entity_poly.entity_id
_entity_poly.type
_entity_poly.pdbx_seq_one_letter_code
_entity_poly.pdbx_strand_id
1 'polypeptide(L)'
;MPSSVVLGKRLEATVKKLVAKGRYNSRSEVLREGIRLVEEREKRLAKLDQALEEGLADIKAGRTYPAKDVFAQVRRQIRASAKKRA
;
A
#
# COMPACT_ATOMS: atom_id res chain seq x y z
N MET A 1 26.01 9.93 10.52
CA MET A 1 27.09 10.38 9.61
C MET A 1 26.48 10.75 8.26
N PRO A 2 26.95 11.80 7.56
CA PRO A 2 26.50 12.06 6.20
C PRO A 2 27.02 10.94 5.29
N SER A 3 26.13 10.07 4.83
CA SER A 3 26.42 9.08 3.80
C SER A 3 26.34 9.76 2.43
N SER A 4 27.46 9.79 1.71
CA SER A 4 27.50 10.25 0.33
C SER A 4 27.10 9.10 -0.59
N VAL A 5 26.13 9.34 -1.49
CA VAL A 5 25.59 8.34 -2.42
C VAL A 5 25.64 8.90 -3.83
N VAL A 6 26.12 8.11 -4.79
CA VAL A 6 26.17 8.46 -6.22
C VAL A 6 24.87 8.00 -6.88
N LEU A 7 24.04 8.93 -7.37
CA LEU A 7 22.70 8.64 -7.89
C LEU A 7 22.64 8.51 -9.43
N GLY A 8 23.74 8.81 -10.13
CA GLY A 8 23.76 8.91 -11.59
C GLY A 8 23.07 10.17 -12.12
N LYS A 9 23.38 10.53 -13.38
CA LYS A 9 23.07 11.85 -13.96
C LYS A 9 21.58 12.24 -13.87
N ARG A 10 20.67 11.29 -14.12
CA ARG A 10 19.21 11.56 -14.16
C ARG A 10 18.66 11.90 -12.76
N LEU A 11 18.96 11.09 -11.75
CA LEU A 11 18.46 11.31 -10.40
C LEU A 11 19.11 12.54 -9.76
N GLU A 12 20.39 12.79 -10.03
CA GLU A 12 21.06 14.04 -9.66
C GLU A 12 20.34 15.28 -10.19
N ALA A 13 19.96 15.28 -11.47
CA ALA A 13 19.22 16.38 -12.08
C ALA A 13 17.85 16.57 -11.43
N THR A 14 17.14 15.48 -11.13
CA THR A 14 15.84 15.53 -10.43
C THR A 14 15.98 16.12 -9.03
N VAL A 15 16.95 15.64 -8.24
CA VAL A 15 17.20 16.15 -6.88
C VAL A 15 17.53 17.64 -6.91
N LYS A 16 18.45 18.06 -7.79
CA LYS A 16 18.81 19.47 -7.96
C LYS A 16 17.59 20.33 -8.32
N LYS A 17 16.75 19.87 -9.25
CA LYS A 17 15.53 20.57 -9.66
C LYS A 17 14.53 20.70 -8.50
N LEU A 18 14.35 19.65 -7.70
CA LEU A 18 13.41 19.63 -6.58
C LEU A 18 13.86 20.59 -5.46
N VAL A 19 15.15 20.63 -5.16
CA VAL A 19 15.72 21.56 -4.17
C VAL A 19 15.69 23.00 -4.71
N ALA A 20 16.09 23.24 -5.96
CA ALA A 20 16.09 24.57 -6.57
C ALA A 20 14.69 25.20 -6.66
N LYS A 21 13.63 24.37 -6.76
CA LYS A 21 12.23 24.81 -6.71
C LYS A 21 11.71 25.07 -5.30
N GLY A 22 12.52 24.89 -4.26
CA GLY A 22 12.13 25.04 -2.87
C GLY A 22 11.16 23.96 -2.37
N ARG A 23 10.97 22.86 -3.13
CA ARG A 23 10.08 21.76 -2.69
C ARG A 23 10.68 20.97 -1.53
N TYR A 24 12.02 20.94 -1.45
CA TYR A 24 12.78 20.35 -0.36
C TYR A 24 13.97 21.26 -0.03
N ASN A 25 14.40 21.27 1.23
CA ASN A 25 15.47 22.14 1.72
C ASN A 25 16.86 21.56 1.45
N SER A 26 16.96 20.25 1.24
CA SER A 26 18.24 19.58 1.03
C SER A 26 18.12 18.29 0.21
N ARG A 27 19.24 17.87 -0.37
CA ARG A 27 19.39 16.54 -1.00
C ARG A 27 19.00 15.41 -0.05
N SER A 28 19.47 15.48 1.20
CA SER A 28 19.22 14.44 2.21
C SER A 28 17.73 14.29 2.51
N GLU A 29 16.96 15.37 2.43
CA GLU A 29 15.51 15.34 2.59
C GLU A 29 14.82 14.64 1.42
N VAL A 30 15.21 14.96 0.17
CA VAL A 30 14.69 14.28 -1.03
C VAL A 30 14.97 12.76 -0.96
N LEU A 31 16.18 12.39 -0.54
CA LEU A 31 16.57 10.99 -0.43
C LEU A 31 15.80 10.24 0.67
N ARG A 32 15.62 10.85 1.84
CA ARG A 32 14.81 10.26 2.91
C ARG A 32 13.37 10.04 2.47
N GLU A 33 12.77 11.03 1.80
CA GLU A 33 11.42 10.89 1.27
C GLU A 33 11.34 9.79 0.20
N GLY A 34 12.34 9.71 -0.69
CA GLY A 34 12.45 8.62 -1.67
C GLY A 34 12.50 7.24 -1.01
N ILE A 35 13.32 7.07 0.03
CA ILE A 35 13.41 5.82 0.79
C ILE A 35 12.09 5.52 1.51
N ARG A 36 11.46 6.52 2.13
CA ARG A 36 10.16 6.37 2.80
C ARG A 36 9.09 5.83 1.84
N LEU A 37 9.06 6.32 0.60
CA LEU A 37 8.13 5.84 -0.43
C LEU A 37 8.43 4.39 -0.85
N VAL A 38 9.71 4.01 -0.92
CA VAL A 38 10.10 2.61 -1.16
C VAL A 38 9.66 1.71 -0.01
N GLU A 39 9.95 2.08 1.24
CA GLU A 39 9.51 1.32 2.42
C GLU A 39 7.99 1.16 2.48
N GLU A 40 7.24 2.22 2.16
CA GLU A 40 5.78 2.17 2.13
C GLU A 40 5.27 1.22 1.05
N ARG A 41 5.91 1.20 -0.13
CA ARG A 41 5.60 0.25 -1.20
C ARG A 41 5.88 -1.19 -0.77
N GLU A 42 7.05 -1.45 -0.21
CA GLU A 42 7.44 -2.80 0.25
C GLU A 42 6.48 -3.31 1.35
N LYS A 43 6.09 -2.45 2.29
CA LYS A 43 5.09 -2.81 3.32
C LYS A 43 3.74 -3.18 2.71
N ARG A 44 3.29 -2.47 1.68
CA ARG A 44 2.02 -2.77 0.98
C ARG A 44 2.10 -4.10 0.23
N LEU A 45 3.24 -4.39 -0.42
CA LEU A 45 3.47 -5.65 -1.11
C LEU A 45 3.49 -6.82 -0.14
N ALA A 46 4.26 -6.73 0.94
CA ALA A 46 4.31 -7.77 1.98
C ALA A 46 2.92 -8.08 2.56
N LYS A 47 2.10 -7.04 2.79
CA LYS A 47 0.71 -7.23 3.25
C LYS A 47 -0.16 -7.94 2.22
N LEU A 48 0.02 -7.64 0.93
CA LEU A 48 -0.71 -8.31 -0.15
C LEU A 48 -0.30 -9.78 -0.25
N ASP A 49 1.00 -10.06 -0.22
CA ASP A 49 1.54 -11.42 -0.27
C ASP A 49 0.99 -12.26 0.90
N GLN A 50 0.98 -11.70 2.11
CA GLN A 50 0.38 -12.36 3.27
C GLN A 50 -1.11 -12.67 3.08
N ALA A 51 -1.88 -11.71 2.55
CA ALA A 51 -3.31 -11.91 2.31
C ALA A 51 -3.58 -12.97 1.23
N LEU A 52 -2.71 -13.07 0.22
CA LEU A 52 -2.77 -14.11 -0.80
C LEU A 52 -2.44 -15.49 -0.21
N GLU A 53 -1.39 -15.59 0.61
CA GLU A 53 -1.04 -16.83 1.29
C GLU A 53 -2.18 -17.34 2.18
N GLU A 54 -2.80 -16.46 2.95
CA GLU A 54 -3.98 -16.77 3.78
C GLU A 54 -5.14 -17.27 2.92
N GLY A 55 -5.48 -16.56 1.83
CA GLY A 55 -6.55 -16.97 0.92
C GLY A 55 -6.28 -18.32 0.26
N LEU A 56 -5.04 -18.60 -0.13
CA LEU A 56 -4.64 -19.89 -0.68
C LEU A 56 -4.72 -21.01 0.37
N ALA A 57 -4.37 -20.72 1.62
CA ALA A 57 -4.52 -21.66 2.73
C ALA A 57 -6.00 -21.96 3.02
N ASP A 58 -6.88 -20.96 2.96
CA ASP A 58 -8.33 -21.11 3.09
C ASP A 58 -8.92 -22.00 1.99
N ILE A 59 -8.49 -21.79 0.73
CA ILE A 59 -8.90 -22.65 -0.39
C ILE A 59 -8.49 -24.09 -0.13
N LYS A 60 -7.23 -24.34 0.24
CA LYS A 60 -6.72 -25.70 0.53
C LYS A 60 -7.47 -26.36 1.69
N ALA A 61 -7.85 -25.59 2.69
CA ALA A 61 -8.59 -26.07 3.85
C ALA A 61 -10.12 -26.15 3.62
N GLY A 62 -10.62 -25.81 2.43
CA GLY A 62 -12.05 -25.80 2.13
C GLY A 62 -12.84 -24.70 2.84
N ARG A 63 -12.17 -23.69 3.41
CA ARG A 63 -12.80 -22.53 4.09
C ARG A 63 -13.28 -21.46 3.10
N THR A 64 -13.96 -21.91 2.04
CA THR A 64 -14.49 -21.04 1.00
C THR A 64 -16.01 -21.10 0.96
N TYR A 65 -16.63 -20.02 0.50
CA TYR A 65 -18.08 -19.91 0.38
C TYR A 65 -18.44 -19.53 -1.06
N PRO A 66 -19.51 -20.09 -1.63
CA PRO A 66 -20.00 -19.64 -2.93
C PRO A 66 -20.39 -18.16 -2.85
N ALA A 67 -19.85 -17.35 -3.78
CA ALA A 67 -20.07 -15.91 -3.77
C ALA A 67 -21.56 -15.53 -3.76
N LYS A 68 -22.40 -16.28 -4.50
CA LYS A 68 -23.85 -16.08 -4.55
C LYS A 68 -24.51 -16.11 -3.16
N ASP A 69 -24.06 -17.02 -2.30
CA ASP A 69 -24.66 -17.24 -0.98
C ASP A 69 -24.22 -16.14 -0.02
N VAL A 70 -22.94 -15.75 -0.08
CA VAL A 70 -22.38 -14.60 0.66
C VAL A 70 -23.12 -13.31 0.28
N PHE A 71 -23.27 -13.02 -1.02
CA PHE A 71 -23.97 -11.81 -1.46
C PHE A 71 -25.44 -11.79 -1.05
N ALA A 72 -26.13 -12.94 -1.11
CA ALA A 72 -27.50 -13.05 -0.64
C ALA A 72 -27.61 -12.75 0.87
N GLN A 73 -26.68 -13.31 1.67
CA GLN A 73 -26.61 -13.06 3.10
C GLN A 73 -26.31 -11.60 3.44
N VAL A 74 -25.31 -10.99 2.80
CA VAL A 74 -24.94 -9.58 3.04
C VAL A 74 -26.10 -8.64 2.70
N ARG A 75 -26.79 -8.84 1.55
CA ARG A 75 -27.97 -8.05 1.20
C ARG A 75 -29.09 -8.17 2.23
N ARG A 76 -29.31 -9.38 2.76
CA ARG A 76 -30.30 -9.62 3.83
C ARG A 76 -29.93 -8.86 5.11
N GLN A 77 -28.66 -8.90 5.51
CA GLN A 77 -28.17 -8.17 6.69
C GLN A 77 -28.32 -6.65 6.54
N ILE A 78 -27.95 -6.08 5.39
CA ILE A 78 -28.11 -4.64 5.11
C ILE A 78 -29.58 -4.21 5.24
N ARG A 79 -30.51 -4.98 4.65
CA ARG A 79 -31.96 -4.70 4.73
C ARG A 79 -32.50 -4.79 6.16
N ALA A 80 -32.08 -5.80 6.92
CA ALA A 80 -32.47 -5.96 8.32
C ALA A 80 -31.97 -4.80 9.19
N SER A 81 -30.72 -4.37 8.98
CA SER A 81 -30.11 -3.23 9.69
C SER A 81 -30.79 -1.90 9.34
N ALA A 82 -31.24 -1.72 8.09
CA ALA A 82 -32.02 -0.57 7.69
C ALA A 82 -33.41 -0.54 8.35
N LYS A 83 -34.09 -1.70 8.41
CA LYS A 83 -35.41 -1.83 9.05
C LYS A 83 -35.37 -1.62 10.56
N LYS A 84 -34.22 -1.84 11.21
CA LYS A 84 -34.03 -1.64 12.66
C LYS A 84 -33.75 -0.17 13.03
N ARG A 85 -33.51 0.70 12.05
CA ARG A 85 -33.23 2.14 12.21
C ARG A 85 -34.42 3.04 11.85
N ALA A 86 -35.46 2.48 11.26
CA ALA A 86 -36.74 3.14 10.98
C ALA A 86 -37.75 2.76 12.07
#